data_AF-A0A2N1QNQ4-F1
#
_entry.id   AF-A0A2N1QNQ4-F1
#
_cell.length_a   1.000
_cell.length_b   1.000
_cell.length_c   1.000
_cell.angle_alpha   90.00
_cell.angle_beta   90.00
_cell.angle_gamma   90.00
#
_symmetry.space_group_name_H-M   'P 1'
#
loop_
_entity.id
_entity.type
_entity.pdbx_description
1 polymer ?
#
loop_
_entity_poly.entity_id
_entity_poly.type
_entity_poly.pdbx_seq_one_letter_code
_entity_poly.pdbx_strand_id
1 'polypeptide(L)'
;MPIIKKICGTRGRITESLEFKRVLHDLERRYLSPDAQAKIYRYLATEEVPLEVTERAILEAVALARLKNATADASLFDFLVDALLDDCSFEIPETASERVYPSSCTLC
;
A
#
# COMPACT_ATOMS: atom_id res chain seq x y z
N MET A 1 -31.84 -11.17 -52.77
CA MET A 1 -31.85 -11.32 -51.29
C MET A 1 -30.46 -11.75 -50.83
N PRO A 2 -29.95 -11.27 -49.69
CA PRO A 2 -28.70 -10.50 -49.64
C PRO A 2 -27.42 -11.29 -49.38
N ILE A 3 -26.33 -10.72 -49.88
CA ILE A 3 -24.92 -11.04 -49.57
C ILE A 3 -24.63 -10.55 -48.15
N ILE A 4 -24.26 -11.46 -47.24
CA ILE A 4 -23.74 -11.10 -45.92
C ILE A 4 -22.22 -11.23 -45.96
N LYS A 5 -21.54 -10.11 -46.22
CA LYS A 5 -20.20 -9.88 -45.68
C LYS A 5 -20.36 -9.68 -44.18
N LYS A 6 -19.58 -10.38 -43.35
CA LYS A 6 -18.98 -9.73 -42.17
C LYS A 6 -17.86 -10.55 -41.50
N ILE A 7 -16.64 -10.10 -41.80
CA ILE A 7 -15.54 -9.84 -40.87
C ILE A 7 -15.08 -11.04 -40.02
N CYS A 8 -14.04 -11.71 -40.53
CA CYS A 8 -12.96 -12.26 -39.72
C CYS A 8 -12.49 -11.16 -38.75
N GLY A 9 -13.02 -11.18 -37.53
CA GLY A 9 -12.49 -10.40 -36.43
C GLY A 9 -11.20 -11.07 -36.00
N THR A 10 -10.07 -10.48 -36.39
CA THR A 10 -8.77 -10.67 -35.76
C THR A 10 -8.97 -10.85 -34.27
N ARG A 11 -8.73 -12.07 -33.76
CA ARG A 11 -8.48 -12.29 -32.34
C ARG A 11 -7.29 -11.42 -32.00
N GLY A 12 -7.58 -10.22 -31.49
CA GLY A 12 -6.57 -9.41 -30.85
C GLY A 12 -5.89 -10.33 -29.86
N ARG A 13 -4.58 -10.56 -30.07
CA ARG A 13 -3.73 -11.00 -28.98
C ARG A 13 -3.96 -9.97 -27.90
N ILE A 14 -4.72 -10.34 -26.88
CA ILE A 14 -4.57 -9.69 -25.60
C ILE A 14 -3.16 -10.10 -25.20
N THR A 15 -2.19 -9.26 -25.51
CA THR A 15 -0.97 -9.18 -24.71
C THR A 15 -1.43 -8.62 -23.37
N GLU A 16 -2.20 -9.42 -22.63
CA GLU A 16 -2.42 -9.22 -21.22
C GLU A 16 -1.02 -9.41 -20.65
N SER A 17 -0.37 -8.29 -20.35
CA SER A 17 0.64 -8.26 -19.31
C SER A 17 0.06 -9.11 -18.19
N LEU A 18 0.71 -10.22 -17.85
CA LEU A 18 0.43 -10.97 -16.64
C LEU A 18 0.83 -10.06 -15.47
N GLU A 19 0.04 -9.02 -15.24
CA GLU A 19 0.10 -8.18 -14.07
C GLU A 19 -0.32 -9.11 -12.94
N PHE A 20 0.68 -9.55 -12.19
CA PHE A 20 0.49 -10.33 -10.98
C PHE A 20 -0.36 -9.49 -10.03
N LYS A 21 -1.67 -9.75 -10.01
CA LYS A 21 -2.57 -9.11 -9.06
C LYS A 21 -2.27 -9.65 -7.67
N ARG A 22 -1.98 -8.74 -6.75
CA ARG A 22 -1.77 -9.07 -5.34
C ARG A 22 -3.00 -9.78 -4.78
N VAL A 23 -2.77 -10.90 -4.09
CA VAL A 23 -3.80 -11.65 -3.35
C VAL A 23 -3.33 -11.81 -1.91
N LEU A 24 -4.26 -11.65 -0.95
CA LEU A 24 -3.96 -11.84 0.46
C LEU A 24 -3.53 -13.28 0.75
N HIS A 25 -2.42 -13.44 1.47
CA HIS A 25 -1.93 -14.73 1.95
C HIS A 25 -2.83 -15.28 3.06
N ASP A 26 -2.84 -16.60 3.27
CA ASP A 26 -3.69 -17.25 4.28
C ASP A 26 -3.50 -16.69 5.70
N LEU A 27 -2.26 -16.34 6.04
CA LEU A 27 -1.94 -15.72 7.32
C LEU A 27 -2.56 -14.32 7.46
N GLU A 28 -2.56 -13.53 6.39
CA GLU A 28 -3.18 -12.20 6.41
C GLU A 28 -4.69 -12.33 6.54
N ARG A 29 -5.31 -13.21 5.74
CA ARG A 29 -6.75 -13.48 5.79
C ARG A 29 -7.24 -13.95 7.15
N ARG A 30 -6.41 -14.66 7.92
CA ARG A 30 -6.77 -15.12 9.27
C ARG A 30 -6.96 -13.97 10.26
N TYR A 31 -6.20 -12.88 10.09
CA TYR A 31 -6.16 -11.76 11.02
C TYR A 31 -6.94 -10.53 10.54
N LEU A 32 -7.43 -10.54 9.30
CA LEU A 32 -8.24 -9.49 8.71
C LEU A 32 -9.71 -9.90 8.67
N SER A 33 -10.62 -9.05 9.14
CA SER A 33 -12.06 -9.30 8.99
C SER A 33 -12.47 -9.33 7.51
N PRO A 34 -13.60 -9.97 7.15
CA PRO A 34 -14.09 -9.96 5.77
C PRO A 34 -14.27 -8.54 5.20
N ASP A 35 -14.71 -7.59 6.03
CA ASP A 35 -14.88 -6.20 5.63
C ASP A 35 -13.53 -5.51 5.34
N ALA A 36 -12.51 -5.78 6.17
CA ALA A 36 -11.16 -5.30 5.92
C ALA A 36 -10.58 -5.90 4.62
N GLN A 37 -10.77 -7.21 4.40
CA GLN A 37 -10.34 -7.88 3.17
C GLN A 37 -11.03 -7.28 1.93
N ALA A 38 -12.36 -7.08 1.99
CA ALA A 38 -13.11 -6.46 0.89
C ALA A 38 -12.61 -5.04 0.57
N LYS A 39 -12.23 -4.28 1.61
CA LYS A 39 -11.67 -2.95 1.44
C LYS A 39 -10.25 -2.97 0.85
N ILE A 40 -9.39 -3.87 1.31
CA ILE A 40 -8.07 -4.08 0.71
C ILE A 40 -8.19 -4.40 -0.78
N TYR A 41 -9.06 -5.33 -1.16
CA TYR A 41 -9.26 -5.65 -2.57
C TYR A 41 -9.82 -4.49 -3.38
N ARG A 42 -10.61 -3.59 -2.76
CA ARG A 42 -11.02 -2.34 -3.41
C ARG A 42 -9.81 -1.47 -3.71
N TYR A 43 -8.96 -1.19 -2.73
CA TYR A 43 -7.76 -0.36 -2.93
C TYR A 43 -6.80 -0.96 -3.96
N LEU A 44 -6.61 -2.28 -3.96
CA LEU A 44 -5.80 -2.97 -4.97
C LEU A 44 -6.40 -2.91 -6.38
N ALA A 45 -7.72 -2.75 -6.51
CA ALA A 45 -8.40 -2.71 -7.81
C ALA A 45 -8.61 -1.28 -8.33
N THR A 46 -8.78 -0.30 -7.44
CA THR A 46 -9.04 1.09 -7.79
C THR A 46 -7.79 1.96 -7.79
N GLU A 47 -6.71 1.52 -7.16
CA GLU A 47 -5.47 2.29 -6.97
C GLU A 47 -5.73 3.65 -6.29
N GLU A 48 -6.81 3.76 -5.50
CA GLU A 48 -7.14 4.96 -4.71
C GLU A 48 -6.06 5.28 -3.66
N VAL A 49 -5.33 4.27 -3.21
CA VAL A 49 -4.24 4.36 -2.25
C VAL A 49 -3.00 3.74 -2.90
N PRO A 50 -1.80 4.35 -2.78
CA PRO A 50 -0.57 3.77 -3.31
C PRO A 50 -0.39 2.32 -2.84
N LEU A 51 0.11 1.46 -3.73
CA LEU A 51 0.30 0.05 -3.41
C LEU A 51 1.22 -0.13 -2.20
N GLU A 52 2.28 0.66 -2.11
CA GLU A 52 3.25 0.62 -1.01
C GLU A 52 2.60 0.93 0.33
N VAL A 53 1.70 1.92 0.36
CA VAL A 53 0.93 2.29 1.55
C VAL A 53 -0.05 1.17 1.91
N THR A 54 -0.74 0.61 0.92
CA THR A 54 -1.68 -0.49 1.10
C THR A 54 -0.98 -1.73 1.68
N GLU A 55 0.17 -2.13 1.12
CA GLU A 55 0.96 -3.27 1.61
C GLU A 55 1.45 -3.04 3.04
N ARG A 56 1.96 -1.83 3.34
CA ARG A 56 2.40 -1.49 4.69
C ARG A 56 1.24 -1.52 5.68
N ALA A 57 0.07 -1.00 5.31
CA ALA A 57 -1.13 -1.06 6.13
C ALA A 57 -1.58 -2.51 6.41
N ILE A 58 -1.48 -3.41 5.42
CA ILE A 58 -1.78 -4.85 5.60
C ILE A 58 -0.83 -5.46 6.65
N LEU A 59 0.47 -5.20 6.54
CA LEU A 59 1.47 -5.72 7.46
C LEU A 59 1.23 -5.22 8.90
N GLU A 60 0.98 -3.91 9.08
CA GLU A 60 0.71 -3.32 10.38
C GLU A 60 -0.59 -3.84 10.99
N ALA A 61 -1.66 -3.94 10.19
CA ALA A 61 -2.95 -4.48 10.63
C ALA A 61 -2.81 -5.93 11.12
N VAL A 62 -2.10 -6.77 10.36
CA VAL A 62 -1.85 -8.17 10.74
C VAL A 62 -0.96 -8.26 11.98
N ALA A 63 0.07 -7.42 12.10
CA ALA A 63 0.94 -7.40 13.27
C ALA A 63 0.16 -7.00 14.55
N LEU A 64 -0.65 -5.96 14.48
CA LEU A 64 -1.49 -5.50 15.58
C LEU A 64 -2.56 -6.52 15.97
N ALA A 65 -3.23 -7.11 14.97
CA ALA A 65 -4.22 -8.17 15.16
C ALA A 65 -3.61 -9.39 15.86
N ARG A 66 -2.42 -9.82 15.43
CA ARG A 66 -1.65 -10.90 16.07
C ARG A 66 -1.30 -10.57 17.52
N LEU A 67 -0.80 -9.36 17.78
CA LEU A 67 -0.43 -8.93 19.12
C LEU A 67 -1.63 -8.92 20.08
N LYS A 68 -2.79 -8.47 19.59
CA LYS A 68 -4.02 -8.39 20.39
C LYS A 68 -4.80 -9.71 20.43
N ASN A 69 -4.35 -10.74 19.71
CA ASN A 69 -5.08 -11.98 19.47
C ASN A 69 -6.54 -11.72 19.03
N ALA A 70 -6.71 -10.75 18.13
CA ALA A 70 -8.00 -10.29 17.63
C ALA A 70 -7.92 -10.09 16.11
N THR A 71 -9.07 -9.88 15.46
CA THR A 71 -9.11 -9.54 14.03
C THR A 71 -9.08 -8.03 13.83
N ALA A 72 -8.33 -7.54 12.85
CA ALA A 72 -8.40 -6.16 12.40
C ALA A 72 -9.65 -5.96 11.54
N ASP A 73 -10.48 -4.98 11.91
CA ASP A 73 -11.68 -4.59 11.17
C ASP A 73 -11.37 -3.51 10.13
N ALA A 74 -12.36 -3.21 9.27
CA ALA A 74 -12.20 -2.21 8.22
C ALA A 74 -11.90 -0.81 8.77
N SER A 75 -12.45 -0.48 9.95
CA SER A 75 -12.21 0.81 10.61
C SER A 75 -10.76 0.94 11.06
N LEU A 76 -10.20 -0.08 11.73
CA LEU A 76 -8.79 -0.09 12.08
C LEU A 76 -7.90 0.00 10.85
N PHE A 77 -8.27 -0.68 9.77
CA PHE A 77 -7.51 -0.63 8.52
C PHE A 77 -7.49 0.79 7.91
N ASP A 78 -8.63 1.50 7.88
CA ASP A 78 -8.68 2.90 7.45
C ASP A 78 -7.76 3.78 8.27
N PHE A 79 -7.82 3.66 9.60
CA PHE A 79 -6.96 4.46 10.49
C PHE A 79 -5.47 4.23 10.22
N LEU A 80 -5.07 3.00 9.88
CA LEU A 80 -3.69 2.70 9.52
C LEU A 80 -3.30 3.30 8.16
N VAL A 81 -4.20 3.25 7.18
CA VAL A 81 -3.98 3.86 5.86
C VAL A 81 -3.85 5.37 6.00
N ASP A 82 -4.79 6.03 6.70
CA ASP A 82 -4.76 7.47 6.94
C ASP A 82 -3.46 7.87 7.66
N ALA A 83 -3.08 7.16 8.72
CA ALA A 83 -1.84 7.42 9.44
C ALA A 83 -0.58 7.26 8.57
N LEU A 84 -0.57 6.30 7.64
CA LEU A 84 0.55 6.07 6.72
C LEU A 84 0.60 7.11 5.59
N LEU A 85 -0.53 7.66 5.18
CA LEU A 85 -0.61 8.76 4.23
C LEU A 85 -0.19 10.09 4.87
N ASP A 86 -0.55 10.29 6.13
CA ASP A 86 -0.20 11.48 6.92
C ASP A 86 1.25 11.46 7.43
N ASP A 87 1.95 10.33 7.29
CA ASP A 87 3.34 10.13 7.72
C ASP A 87 4.28 10.95 6.82
N CYS A 88 4.27 12.27 7.00
CA CYS A 88 5.26 13.19 6.48
C CYS A 88 6.56 12.88 7.22
N SER A 89 7.37 11.95 6.69
CA SER A 89 8.74 11.78 7.17
C SER A 89 9.40 13.16 7.18
N PHE A 90 9.65 13.69 8.37
CA PHE A 90 10.24 15.00 8.55
C PHE A 90 11.62 15.01 7.90
N GLU A 91 11.72 15.58 6.70
CA GLU A 91 13.02 15.93 6.13
C GLU A 91 13.53 17.12 6.95
N ILE A 92 14.52 16.87 7.83
CA ILE A 92 15.40 17.95 8.27
C ILE A 92 16.10 18.39 6.99
N PRO A 93 15.91 19.64 6.50
CA PRO A 93 16.72 20.12 5.42
C PRO A 93 18.15 20.01 5.91
N GLU A 94 18.98 19.23 5.22
CA GLU A 94 20.42 19.29 5.43
C GLU A 94 20.80 20.75 5.21
N THR A 95 20.93 21.51 6.31
CA THR A 95 21.54 22.83 6.27
C THR A 95 23.01 22.59 6.01
N ALA A 96 23.35 22.37 4.74
CA ALA A 96 24.65 22.61 4.21
C ALA A 96 24.91 24.12 4.34
N SER A 97 25.41 24.54 5.50
CA SER A 97 26.27 25.71 5.61
C SER A 97 26.99 25.70 6.96
N GLU A 98 28.20 25.14 6.92
CA GLU A 98 29.39 25.65 7.61
C GLU A 98 29.15 26.87 8.52
N ARG A 99 29.13 26.67 9.85
CA ARG A 99 29.63 27.67 10.81
C ARG A 99 30.26 26.96 12.01
N VAL A 100 31.55 26.68 11.87
CA VAL A 100 32.61 26.96 12.86
C VAL A 100 32.14 26.90 14.31
N TYR A 101 32.36 25.77 14.98
CA TYR A 101 32.52 25.80 16.43
C TYR A 101 33.94 26.28 16.74
N PRO A 102 34.14 27.41 17.44
CA PRO A 102 35.46 27.77 17.90
C PRO A 102 35.90 26.77 18.96
N SER A 103 37.08 26.19 18.74
CA SER A 103 37.85 25.49 19.75
C SER A 103 38.10 26.42 20.93
N SER A 104 37.73 26.00 22.14
CA SER A 104 38.57 26.02 23.35
C SER A 104 37.72 26.11 24.62
N CYS A 105 37.66 25.01 25.37
CA CYS A 105 37.69 25.09 26.83
C CYS A 105 38.74 24.08 27.31
N THR A 106 39.93 24.59 27.59
CA THR A 106 40.88 23.94 28.49
C THR A 106 40.22 23.80 29.85
N LEU A 107 40.06 22.57 30.33
CA LEU A 107 39.72 22.28 31.72
C LEU A 107 40.91 22.71 32.60
N CYS A 108 40.61 23.50 33.64
CA CYS A 108 41.55 23.87 34.70
C CYS A 108 41.74 22.70 35.68
#